data_AF-A0A3M1SCS0-F1
#
_entry.id   AF-A0A3M1SCS0-F1
#
_cell.length_a   1.000
_cell.length_b   1.000
_cell.length_c   1.000
_cell.angle_alpha   90.00
_cell.angle_beta   90.00
_cell.angle_gamma   90.00
#
_symmetry.space_group_name_H-M   'P 1'
#
loop_
_entity.id
_entity.type
_entity.pdbx_description
1 polymer ?
#
loop_
_entity_poly.entity_id
_entity_poly.type
_entity_poly.pdbx_seq_one_letter_code
_entity_poly.pdbx_strand_id
1 'polypeptide(L)'
;FAYAMAALFRKELGEWWIKKTRAWTLFSWAFLTLGIVFGGWWAYRELGWGGVWAWDPVENASLMPWFTATAFLHSVIIQERRGMMKVWNIVLILLTFSLSIFGTFITRSGIINSVHAFGQSSVGYVFLGFLLVVITAGIYLIWSRYDKLKEKNPRIESVISKESSFLYNNIILFGLAFATFWGTIFPLIVQAVKGVKISVGPPFFNKVNSPLFLLLVILMALCPLLAWRRSSLEGIKRNFIFPSLLVALSVPVLLILGVQGFMPLFFYAFSLFVIFSLIREFFIGTRAGVVHRGQNWGEAFLSLVTRNRRRYGGFLVHIGIVFMVIGLVGYGYFQFKENYTLKPGDEINVKQYKLKYITLQTVDGDNYTAVRAVLKVYKSGSMIDIMTPEKRFYKKSEPSTEVAIRNGFTEDLYVILAGWDNSGSITATIVINPLLTWVWVGTAVVIFGIIWAVIPKRRGSAELAFLEQEISLLVRRTT
;
A
#
# COMPACT_ATOMS: atom_id res chain seq x y z
N PHE A 1 -2.54 16.19 -11.78
CA PHE A 1 -2.99 16.31 -13.18
C PHE A 1 -3.10 17.76 -13.63
N ALA A 2 -4.03 18.55 -13.07
CA ALA A 2 -4.30 19.93 -13.50
C ALA A 2 -3.04 20.83 -13.61
N TYR A 3 -2.17 20.82 -12.59
CA TYR A 3 -0.91 21.58 -12.64
C TYR A 3 0.01 21.19 -13.82
N ALA A 4 0.12 19.89 -14.12
CA ALA A 4 0.94 19.42 -15.24
C ALA A 4 0.33 19.82 -16.59
N MET A 5 -0.98 19.69 -16.75
CA MET A 5 -1.68 20.14 -17.96
C MET A 5 -1.53 21.66 -18.14
N ALA A 6 -1.72 22.45 -17.07
CA ALA A 6 -1.53 23.89 -17.11
C ALA A 6 -0.10 24.30 -17.50
N ALA A 7 0.91 23.61 -17.00
CA ALA A 7 2.31 23.84 -17.39
C ALA A 7 2.54 23.56 -18.89
N LEU A 8 1.96 22.48 -19.43
CA LEU A 8 2.04 22.14 -20.86
C LEU A 8 1.31 23.18 -21.73
N PHE A 9 0.11 23.61 -21.33
CA PHE A 9 -0.68 24.63 -22.03
C PHE A 9 0.05 25.98 -22.07
N ARG A 10 0.53 26.45 -20.91
CA ARG A 10 1.28 27.71 -20.79
C ARG A 10 2.68 27.65 -21.40
N LYS A 11 3.17 26.44 -21.75
CA LYS A 11 4.57 26.19 -22.15
C LYS A 11 5.58 26.62 -21.07
N GLU A 12 5.14 26.70 -19.81
CA GLU A 12 5.94 27.10 -18.64
C GLU A 12 6.39 25.86 -17.86
N LEU A 13 7.43 25.20 -18.37
CA LEU A 13 7.87 23.88 -17.90
C LEU A 13 8.96 23.96 -16.81
N GLY A 14 8.98 25.06 -16.06
CA GLY A 14 9.89 25.29 -14.93
C GLY A 14 9.52 24.47 -13.69
N GLU A 15 10.11 24.80 -12.53
CA GLU A 15 9.97 23.98 -11.32
C GLU A 15 8.75 24.29 -10.44
N TRP A 16 8.04 25.40 -10.70
CA TRP A 16 6.96 25.88 -9.82
C TRP A 16 5.83 24.85 -9.64
N TRP A 17 5.43 24.20 -10.73
CA TRP A 17 4.32 23.26 -10.75
C TRP A 17 4.67 21.93 -10.07
N ILE A 18 5.96 21.56 -10.05
CA ILE A 18 6.44 20.31 -9.47
C ILE A 18 6.27 20.32 -7.96
N LYS A 19 6.73 21.39 -7.30
CA LYS A 19 6.63 21.55 -5.84
C LYS A 19 5.17 21.49 -5.38
N LYS A 20 4.28 22.17 -6.10
CA LYS A 20 2.83 22.16 -5.83
C LYS A 20 2.22 20.79 -6.09
N THR A 21 2.54 20.17 -7.23
CA THR A 21 2.04 18.84 -7.61
C THR A 21 2.42 17.81 -6.57
N ARG A 22 3.66 17.80 -6.07
CA ARG A 22 4.10 16.83 -5.06
C ARG A 22 3.26 16.86 -3.78
N ALA A 23 2.96 18.04 -3.25
CA ALA A 23 2.17 18.16 -2.03
C ALA A 23 0.75 17.60 -2.22
N TRP A 24 0.10 17.93 -3.33
CA TRP A 24 -1.22 17.40 -3.69
C TRP A 24 -1.20 15.91 -4.01
N THR A 25 -0.12 15.40 -4.62
CA THR A 25 0.04 13.96 -4.82
C THR A 25 0.19 13.24 -3.50
N LEU A 26 0.96 13.74 -2.53
CA LEU A 26 1.07 13.13 -1.20
C LEU A 26 -0.28 13.08 -0.48
N PHE A 27 -1.06 14.17 -0.55
CA PHE A 27 -2.41 14.20 -0.02
C PHE A 27 -3.30 13.14 -0.66
N SER A 28 -3.37 13.12 -2.00
CA SER A 28 -4.20 12.16 -2.74
C SER A 28 -3.74 10.72 -2.51
N TRP A 29 -2.44 10.48 -2.44
CA TRP A 29 -1.83 9.19 -2.18
C TRP A 29 -2.13 8.67 -0.76
N ALA A 30 -2.20 9.57 0.24
CA ALA A 30 -2.62 9.22 1.60
C ALA A 30 -4.07 8.72 1.63
N PHE A 31 -4.99 9.46 1.01
CA PHE A 31 -6.40 9.06 0.94
C PHE A 31 -6.61 7.79 0.10
N LEU A 32 -5.85 7.63 -1.00
CA LEU A 32 -5.90 6.40 -1.78
C LEU A 32 -5.39 5.20 -0.96
N THR A 33 -4.30 5.38 -0.20
CA THR A 33 -3.76 4.34 0.69
C THR A 33 -4.79 3.97 1.76
N LEU A 34 -5.41 4.95 2.41
CA LEU A 34 -6.50 4.73 3.38
C LEU A 34 -7.70 4.01 2.74
N GLY A 35 -8.12 4.44 1.54
CA GLY A 35 -9.23 3.83 0.82
C GLY A 35 -8.98 2.35 0.49
N ILE A 36 -7.77 2.01 0.02
CA ILE A 36 -7.37 0.62 -0.27
C ILE A 36 -7.40 -0.21 1.03
N VAL A 37 -6.78 0.28 2.10
CA VAL A 37 -6.66 -0.46 3.35
C VAL A 37 -8.00 -0.61 4.06
N PHE A 38 -8.81 0.45 4.12
CA PHE A 38 -10.16 0.39 4.69
C PHE A 38 -11.10 -0.47 3.85
N GLY A 39 -10.95 -0.49 2.52
CA GLY A 39 -11.64 -1.44 1.66
C GLY A 39 -11.30 -2.88 2.03
N GLY A 40 -10.01 -3.20 2.19
CA GLY A 40 -9.59 -4.53 2.65
C GLY A 40 -10.04 -4.88 4.06
N TRP A 41 -10.09 -3.90 4.97
CA TRP A 41 -10.61 -4.08 6.33
C TRP A 41 -12.12 -4.36 6.34
N TRP A 42 -12.88 -3.67 5.50
CA TRP A 42 -14.30 -3.93 5.27
C TRP A 42 -14.51 -5.33 4.67
N ALA A 43 -13.76 -5.67 3.62
CA ALA A 43 -13.84 -6.99 2.98
C ALA A 43 -13.56 -8.14 3.96
N TYR A 44 -12.61 -7.92 4.87
CA TYR A 44 -12.27 -8.88 5.91
C TYR A 44 -13.43 -9.16 6.87
N ARG A 45 -14.30 -8.18 7.13
CA ARG A 45 -15.43 -8.33 8.07
C ARG A 45 -16.70 -8.82 7.38
N GLU A 46 -16.93 -8.41 6.13
CA GLU A 46 -18.24 -8.53 5.49
C GLU A 46 -18.32 -9.62 4.40
N LEU A 47 -17.21 -9.97 3.74
CA LEU A 47 -17.27 -10.87 2.57
C LEU A 47 -17.20 -12.36 2.94
N GLY A 48 -16.82 -12.71 4.17
CA GLY A 48 -16.89 -14.09 4.65
C GLY A 48 -15.94 -15.09 3.97
N TRP A 49 -14.92 -14.63 3.24
CA TRP A 49 -13.93 -15.51 2.58
C TRP A 49 -12.63 -15.72 3.38
N GLY A 50 -12.47 -15.04 4.51
CA GLY A 50 -11.32 -15.18 5.41
C GLY A 50 -10.09 -14.33 5.05
N GLY A 51 -10.24 -13.28 4.25
CA GLY A 51 -9.12 -12.50 3.72
C GLY A 51 -9.40 -11.02 3.51
N VAL A 52 -8.32 -10.23 3.30
CA VAL A 52 -8.37 -8.77 3.08
C VAL A 52 -8.27 -8.35 1.61
N TRP A 53 -7.95 -9.28 0.71
CA TRP A 53 -7.71 -9.01 -0.70
C TRP A 53 -7.84 -10.30 -1.52
N ALA A 54 -8.47 -10.23 -2.69
CA ALA A 54 -8.51 -11.38 -3.60
C ALA A 54 -8.26 -11.04 -5.08
N TRP A 55 -7.65 -9.88 -5.35
CA TRP A 55 -7.35 -9.43 -6.70
C TRP A 55 -8.60 -9.27 -7.58
N ASP A 56 -9.70 -8.83 -6.95
CA ASP A 56 -10.92 -8.47 -7.64
C ASP A 56 -10.68 -7.26 -8.58
N PRO A 57 -11.38 -7.13 -9.72
CA PRO A 57 -11.17 -6.01 -10.66
C PRO A 57 -11.25 -4.61 -10.05
N VAL A 58 -12.10 -4.39 -9.05
CA VAL A 58 -12.23 -3.09 -8.36
C VAL A 58 -11.09 -2.86 -7.38
N GLU A 59 -10.68 -3.91 -6.67
CA GLU A 59 -9.45 -3.90 -5.86
C GLU A 59 -8.25 -3.53 -6.74
N ASN A 60 -8.06 -4.23 -7.86
CA ASN A 60 -6.98 -3.99 -8.83
C ASN A 60 -7.01 -2.56 -9.39
N ALA A 61 -8.21 -2.07 -9.71
CA ALA A 61 -8.43 -0.72 -10.21
C ALA A 61 -7.93 0.36 -9.25
N SER A 62 -8.06 0.16 -7.95
CA SER A 62 -7.55 1.09 -6.94
C SER A 62 -6.02 1.03 -6.80
N LEU A 63 -5.42 -0.14 -7.02
CA LEU A 63 -3.98 -0.37 -6.84
C LEU A 63 -3.12 0.19 -7.97
N MET A 64 -3.62 0.15 -9.21
CA MET A 64 -2.91 0.68 -10.39
C MET A 64 -2.51 2.16 -10.28
N PRO A 65 -3.41 3.12 -9.97
CA PRO A 65 -3.02 4.51 -9.79
C PRO A 65 -2.13 4.71 -8.54
N TRP A 66 -2.23 3.83 -7.53
CA TRP A 66 -1.35 3.87 -6.38
C TRP A 66 0.11 3.58 -6.78
N PHE A 67 0.35 2.61 -7.65
CA PHE A 67 1.69 2.32 -8.18
C PHE A 67 2.26 3.47 -9.00
N THR A 68 1.50 4.04 -9.94
CA THR A 68 1.99 5.14 -10.80
C THR A 68 2.18 6.43 -10.00
N ALA A 69 1.34 6.70 -8.99
CA ALA A 69 1.53 7.81 -8.06
C ALA A 69 2.79 7.62 -7.21
N THR A 70 3.03 6.40 -6.71
CA THR A 70 4.24 6.06 -5.95
C THR A 70 5.49 6.24 -6.80
N ALA A 71 5.45 5.80 -8.07
CA ALA A 71 6.53 5.99 -9.02
C ALA A 71 6.85 7.48 -9.19
N PHE A 72 5.82 8.32 -9.37
CA PHE A 72 5.97 9.76 -9.51
C PHE A 72 6.56 10.41 -8.25
N LEU A 73 6.10 10.03 -7.06
CA LEU A 73 6.64 10.54 -5.78
C LEU A 73 8.13 10.26 -5.59
N HIS A 74 8.66 9.24 -6.27
CA HIS A 74 10.06 8.87 -6.27
C HIS A 74 10.84 9.55 -7.40
N SER A 75 10.34 9.51 -8.63
CA SER A 75 11.00 10.13 -9.80
C SER A 75 11.01 11.66 -9.75
N VAL A 76 10.07 12.30 -9.04
CA VAL A 76 10.11 13.75 -8.80
C VAL A 76 11.33 14.18 -7.99
N ILE A 77 11.87 13.30 -7.13
CA ILE A 77 13.10 13.56 -6.37
C ILE A 77 14.29 13.63 -7.31
N ILE A 78 14.33 12.76 -8.33
CA ILE A 78 15.37 12.77 -9.36
C ILE A 78 15.27 14.03 -10.23
N GLN A 79 14.06 14.44 -10.59
CA GLN A 79 13.88 15.70 -11.33
C GLN A 79 14.37 16.91 -10.53
N GLU A 80 14.01 17.02 -9.25
CA GLU A 80 14.47 18.13 -8.41
C GLU A 80 15.98 18.13 -8.16
N ARG A 81 16.63 16.97 -8.09
CA ARG A 81 18.07 16.87 -7.76
C ARG A 81 19.01 16.83 -8.95
N ARG A 82 18.55 16.30 -10.09
CA ARG A 82 19.37 16.02 -11.27
C ARG A 82 18.81 16.62 -12.55
N GLY A 83 17.60 17.19 -12.51
CA GLY A 83 16.94 17.73 -13.69
C GLY A 83 16.50 16.66 -14.69
N MET A 84 16.46 15.39 -14.28
CA MET A 84 16.14 14.24 -15.14
C MET A 84 14.69 13.74 -14.98
N MET A 85 14.23 12.84 -15.84
CA MET A 85 12.90 12.21 -15.81
C MET A 85 11.71 13.18 -16.00
N LYS A 86 11.90 14.32 -16.67
CA LYS A 86 10.87 15.34 -16.86
C LYS A 86 9.66 14.82 -17.64
N VAL A 87 9.90 14.20 -18.79
CA VAL A 87 8.85 13.61 -19.63
C VAL A 87 8.15 12.48 -18.87
N TRP A 88 8.94 11.61 -18.24
CA TRP A 88 8.43 10.47 -17.46
C TRP A 88 7.49 10.92 -16.34
N ASN A 89 7.83 11.98 -15.61
CA ASN A 89 7.00 12.51 -14.54
C ASN A 89 5.64 13.02 -15.03
N ILE A 90 5.59 13.65 -16.20
CA ILE A 90 4.33 14.08 -16.80
C ILE A 90 3.51 12.87 -17.26
N VAL A 91 4.15 11.88 -17.87
CA VAL A 91 3.50 10.61 -18.26
C VAL A 91 2.91 9.91 -17.04
N LEU A 92 3.65 9.79 -15.93
CA LEU A 92 3.13 9.18 -14.70
C LEU A 92 1.95 9.96 -14.10
N ILE A 93 1.95 11.30 -14.18
CA ILE A 93 0.81 12.10 -13.73
C ILE A 93 -0.42 11.85 -14.61
N LEU A 94 -0.24 11.80 -15.93
CA LEU A 94 -1.30 11.47 -16.88
C LEU A 94 -1.86 10.07 -16.60
N LEU A 95 -0.99 9.07 -16.51
CA LEU A 95 -1.35 7.69 -16.21
C LEU A 95 -2.09 7.56 -14.88
N THR A 96 -1.59 8.20 -13.81
CA THR A 96 -2.24 8.14 -12.49
C THR A 96 -3.68 8.66 -12.56
N PHE A 97 -3.91 9.79 -13.22
CA PHE A 97 -5.25 10.37 -13.36
C PHE A 97 -6.15 9.52 -14.27
N SER A 98 -5.62 9.06 -15.41
CA SER A 98 -6.33 8.17 -16.32
C SER A 98 -6.72 6.85 -15.64
N LEU A 99 -5.83 6.26 -14.83
CA LEU A 99 -6.11 5.03 -14.08
C LEU A 99 -7.15 5.23 -12.99
N SER A 100 -7.21 6.42 -12.36
CA SER A 100 -8.31 6.75 -11.44
C SER A 100 -9.67 6.80 -12.16
N ILE A 101 -9.75 7.43 -13.33
CA ILE A 101 -10.98 7.47 -14.14
C ILE A 101 -11.34 6.06 -14.63
N PHE A 102 -10.34 5.30 -15.07
CA PHE A 102 -10.50 3.91 -15.48
C PHE A 102 -11.08 3.05 -14.34
N GLY A 103 -10.65 3.25 -13.10
CA GLY A 103 -11.23 2.55 -11.97
C GLY A 103 -12.71 2.85 -11.76
N THR A 104 -13.13 4.12 -11.94
CA THR A 104 -14.56 4.48 -11.92
C THR A 104 -15.34 3.86 -13.09
N PHE A 105 -14.73 3.76 -14.27
CA PHE A 105 -15.33 3.04 -15.39
C PHE A 105 -15.56 1.56 -15.07
N ILE A 106 -14.57 0.86 -14.50
CA ILE A 106 -14.69 -0.55 -14.13
C ILE A 106 -15.79 -0.77 -13.10
N THR A 107 -15.87 0.07 -12.05
CA THR A 107 -16.89 -0.09 -10.99
C THR A 107 -18.31 0.19 -11.48
N ARG A 108 -18.49 1.08 -12.46
CA ARG A 108 -19.83 1.54 -12.89
C ARG A 108 -20.35 0.88 -14.16
N SER A 109 -19.49 0.36 -15.03
CA SER A 109 -19.88 -0.16 -16.35
C SER A 109 -20.54 -1.53 -16.31
N GLY A 110 -20.28 -2.36 -15.30
CA GLY A 110 -20.76 -3.75 -15.25
C GLY A 110 -20.10 -4.66 -16.31
N ILE A 111 -19.08 -4.18 -17.02
CA ILE A 111 -18.40 -4.94 -18.08
C ILE A 111 -17.54 -6.09 -17.50
N ILE A 112 -16.99 -5.91 -16.30
CA ILE A 112 -16.25 -6.95 -15.58
C ILE A 112 -17.02 -7.31 -14.31
N ASN A 113 -17.21 -8.61 -14.05
CA ASN A 113 -17.79 -9.10 -12.80
C ASN A 113 -16.86 -8.76 -11.64
N SER A 114 -17.41 -8.15 -10.60
CA SER A 114 -16.69 -7.85 -9.36
C SER A 114 -17.65 -7.93 -8.18
N VAL A 115 -17.17 -8.46 -7.06
CA VAL A 115 -17.93 -8.51 -5.80
C VAL A 115 -18.06 -7.13 -5.13
N HIS A 116 -17.24 -6.17 -5.57
CA HIS A 116 -17.23 -4.80 -5.09
C HIS A 116 -17.94 -3.82 -6.06
N ALA A 117 -18.54 -4.32 -7.14
CA ALA A 117 -19.25 -3.49 -8.11
C ALA A 117 -20.69 -3.21 -7.64
N PHE A 118 -20.87 -2.12 -6.90
CA PHE A 118 -22.17 -1.63 -6.47
C PHE A 118 -22.69 -0.50 -7.39
N GLY A 119 -23.98 -0.54 -7.74
CA GLY A 119 -24.64 0.53 -8.47
C GLY A 119 -24.26 0.61 -9.96
N GLN A 120 -24.17 -0.51 -10.66
CA GLN A 120 -23.94 -0.53 -12.11
C GLN A 120 -24.93 0.38 -12.85
N SER A 121 -24.44 1.15 -13.82
CA SER A 121 -25.26 2.16 -14.53
C SER A 121 -24.65 2.50 -15.90
N SER A 122 -25.48 3.04 -16.81
CA SER A 122 -25.03 3.51 -18.12
C SER A 122 -23.97 4.62 -18.07
N VAL A 123 -23.83 5.31 -16.92
CA VAL A 123 -22.82 6.35 -16.69
C VAL A 123 -21.38 5.84 -16.87
N GLY A 124 -21.15 4.53 -16.73
CA GLY A 124 -19.83 3.93 -17.00
C GLY A 124 -19.25 4.37 -18.36
N TYR A 125 -20.06 4.35 -19.43
CA TYR A 125 -19.59 4.72 -20.77
C TYR A 125 -19.24 6.22 -20.91
N VAL A 126 -19.83 7.09 -20.09
CA VAL A 126 -19.43 8.51 -20.02
C VAL A 126 -18.00 8.63 -19.50
N PHE A 127 -17.64 7.86 -18.47
CA PHE A 127 -16.26 7.81 -17.96
C PHE A 127 -15.29 7.23 -18.98
N LEU A 128 -15.71 6.26 -19.81
CA LEU A 128 -14.89 5.76 -20.91
C LEU A 128 -14.63 6.85 -21.96
N GLY A 129 -15.65 7.59 -22.39
CA GLY A 129 -15.50 8.72 -23.31
C GLY A 129 -14.57 9.80 -22.74
N PHE A 130 -14.77 10.17 -21.46
CA PHE A 130 -13.91 11.12 -20.78
C PHE A 130 -12.45 10.64 -20.66
N LEU A 131 -12.24 9.36 -20.37
CA LEU A 131 -10.92 8.75 -20.32
C LEU A 131 -10.20 8.86 -21.67
N LEU A 132 -10.89 8.56 -22.78
CA LEU A 132 -10.34 8.68 -24.13
C LEU A 132 -9.93 10.13 -24.45
N VAL A 133 -10.76 11.11 -24.10
CA VAL A 133 -10.45 12.53 -24.28
C VAL A 133 -9.21 12.92 -23.47
N VAL A 134 -9.15 12.54 -22.19
CA VAL A 134 -8.03 12.86 -21.28
C VAL A 134 -6.71 12.25 -21.79
N ILE A 135 -6.72 10.98 -22.20
CA ILE A 135 -5.54 10.30 -22.72
C ILE A 135 -5.07 10.96 -24.02
N THR A 136 -5.96 11.12 -24.98
CA THR A 136 -5.61 11.68 -26.30
C THR A 136 -5.10 13.11 -26.19
N ALA A 137 -5.80 13.97 -25.46
CA ALA A 137 -5.37 15.35 -25.24
C ALA A 137 -4.05 15.43 -24.46
N GLY A 138 -3.90 14.60 -23.42
CA GLY A 138 -2.67 14.52 -22.63
C GLY A 138 -1.46 14.08 -23.46
N ILE A 139 -1.61 13.03 -24.27
CA ILE A 139 -0.55 12.54 -25.17
C ILE A 139 -0.19 13.64 -26.20
N TYR A 140 -1.19 14.27 -26.81
CA TYR A 140 -0.96 15.35 -27.76
C TYR A 140 -0.19 16.53 -27.14
N LEU A 141 -0.54 16.93 -25.91
CA LEU A 141 0.17 17.99 -25.19
C LEU A 141 1.62 17.61 -24.85
N ILE A 142 1.87 16.37 -24.43
CA ILE A 142 3.23 15.88 -24.17
C ILE A 142 4.05 15.87 -25.47
N TRP A 143 3.49 15.31 -26.55
CA TRP A 143 4.14 15.20 -27.84
C TRP A 143 4.47 16.57 -28.44
N SER A 144 3.50 17.49 -28.50
CA SER A 144 3.67 18.85 -29.03
C SER A 144 4.61 19.75 -28.20
N ARG A 145 5.01 19.30 -27.01
CA ARG A 145 5.95 19.98 -26.10
C ARG A 145 7.20 19.17 -25.81
N TYR A 146 7.39 18.05 -26.52
CA TYR A 146 8.50 17.13 -26.28
C TYR A 146 9.85 17.82 -26.34
N ASP A 147 10.11 18.68 -27.34
CA ASP A 147 11.39 19.39 -27.46
C ASP A 147 11.69 20.36 -26.31
N LYS A 148 10.66 20.88 -25.64
CA LYS A 148 10.81 21.74 -24.46
C LYS A 148 10.95 20.94 -23.17
N LEU A 149 10.42 19.72 -23.14
CA LEU A 149 10.49 18.80 -22.01
C LEU A 149 11.77 17.98 -21.99
N LYS A 150 12.28 17.61 -23.17
CA LYS A 150 13.40 16.68 -23.30
C LYS A 150 14.64 17.24 -22.62
N GLU A 151 15.32 16.37 -21.90
CA GLU A 151 16.57 16.69 -21.23
C GLU A 151 17.69 16.83 -22.26
N LYS A 152 18.51 17.88 -22.14
CA LYS A 152 19.60 18.12 -23.10
C LYS A 152 20.75 17.13 -22.96
N ASN A 153 21.01 16.58 -21.76
CA ASN A 153 22.09 15.62 -21.48
C ASN A 153 21.79 14.75 -20.24
N PRO A 154 20.77 13.86 -20.27
CA PRO A 154 20.55 12.95 -19.15
C PRO A 154 21.60 11.84 -19.15
N ARG A 155 22.52 11.84 -18.18
CA ARG A 155 23.51 10.76 -18.02
C ARG A 155 23.35 10.10 -16.66
N ILE A 156 22.98 8.82 -16.69
CA ILE A 156 23.20 7.92 -15.55
C ILE A 156 24.67 7.55 -15.58
N GLU A 157 25.43 8.04 -14.61
CA GLU A 157 26.88 7.86 -14.54
C GLU A 157 27.28 6.46 -14.08
N SER A 158 26.39 5.75 -13.35
CA SER A 158 26.66 4.40 -12.86
C SER A 158 25.39 3.59 -12.67
N VAL A 159 25.43 2.31 -13.06
CA VAL A 159 24.38 1.30 -12.80
C VAL A 159 24.17 1.01 -11.31
N ILE A 160 25.17 1.28 -10.47
CA ILE A 160 25.10 1.14 -9.00
C ILE A 160 25.21 2.53 -8.37
N SER A 161 24.07 3.20 -8.33
CA SER A 161 23.91 4.54 -7.76
C SER A 161 22.50 4.72 -7.22
N LYS A 162 22.33 5.74 -6.39
CA LYS A 162 21.00 6.15 -5.90
C LYS A 162 20.08 6.50 -7.08
N GLU A 163 20.58 7.21 -8.09
CA GLU A 163 19.85 7.53 -9.33
C GLU A 163 19.33 6.29 -10.04
N SER A 164 20.19 5.29 -10.23
CA SER A 164 19.81 4.02 -10.87
C SER A 164 18.78 3.26 -10.05
N SER A 165 18.89 3.25 -8.71
CA SER A 165 17.86 2.61 -7.88
C SER A 165 16.49 3.29 -7.98
N PHE A 166 16.44 4.62 -8.16
CA PHE A 166 15.19 5.35 -8.42
C PHE A 166 14.60 4.98 -9.78
N LEU A 167 15.43 4.79 -10.81
CA LEU A 167 15.00 4.32 -12.13
C LEU A 167 14.45 2.89 -12.05
N TYR A 168 15.18 1.95 -11.43
CA TYR A 168 14.72 0.56 -11.27
C TYR A 168 13.41 0.49 -10.48
N ASN A 169 13.29 1.28 -9.41
CA ASN A 169 12.05 1.41 -8.66
C ASN A 169 10.87 1.83 -9.55
N ASN A 170 11.07 2.82 -10.42
CA ASN A 170 10.06 3.29 -11.35
C ASN A 170 9.67 2.23 -12.38
N ILE A 171 10.64 1.50 -12.94
CA ILE A 171 10.39 0.40 -13.88
C ILE A 171 9.56 -0.70 -13.22
N ILE A 172 9.92 -1.09 -11.99
CA ILE A 172 9.20 -2.15 -11.27
C ILE A 172 7.78 -1.71 -10.89
N LEU A 173 7.59 -0.47 -10.40
CA LEU A 173 6.27 0.06 -10.08
C LEU A 173 5.38 0.18 -11.32
N PHE A 174 5.94 0.62 -12.44
CA PHE A 174 5.23 0.62 -13.72
C PHE A 174 4.91 -0.80 -14.20
N GLY A 175 5.84 -1.74 -14.03
CA GLY A 175 5.63 -3.17 -14.31
C GLY A 175 4.51 -3.78 -13.47
N LEU A 176 4.43 -3.47 -12.18
CA LEU A 176 3.34 -3.89 -11.30
C LEU A 176 1.98 -3.32 -11.76
N ALA A 177 1.94 -2.03 -12.12
CA ALA A 177 0.74 -1.42 -12.66
C ALA A 177 0.32 -2.10 -13.97
N PHE A 178 1.26 -2.36 -14.88
CA PHE A 178 1.00 -3.02 -16.15
C PHE A 178 0.54 -4.47 -15.98
N ALA A 179 1.21 -5.27 -15.14
CA ALA A 179 0.83 -6.65 -14.87
C ALA A 179 -0.58 -6.74 -14.25
N THR A 180 -0.89 -5.82 -13.34
CA THR A 180 -2.21 -5.73 -12.70
C THR A 180 -3.29 -5.30 -13.71
N PHE A 181 -2.99 -4.30 -14.55
CA PHE A 181 -3.85 -3.87 -15.65
C PHE A 181 -4.13 -5.02 -16.62
N TRP A 182 -3.08 -5.71 -17.05
CA TRP A 182 -3.17 -6.82 -17.98
C TRP A 182 -4.02 -7.95 -17.42
N GLY A 183 -3.76 -8.41 -16.19
CA GLY A 183 -4.58 -9.44 -15.55
C GLY A 183 -6.05 -9.06 -15.40
N THR A 184 -6.33 -7.77 -15.20
CA THR A 184 -7.71 -7.25 -15.07
C THR A 184 -8.43 -7.15 -16.41
N ILE A 185 -7.75 -6.71 -17.47
CA ILE A 185 -8.35 -6.53 -18.80
C ILE A 185 -8.35 -7.80 -19.64
N PHE A 186 -7.42 -8.72 -19.40
CA PHE A 186 -7.27 -9.94 -20.20
C PHE A 186 -8.57 -10.77 -20.34
N PRO A 187 -9.39 -10.96 -19.28
CA PRO A 187 -10.72 -11.57 -19.42
C PRO A 187 -11.62 -10.92 -20.48
N LEU A 188 -11.59 -9.60 -20.61
CA LEU A 188 -12.40 -8.87 -21.59
C LEU A 188 -11.93 -9.12 -23.02
N ILE A 189 -10.62 -9.21 -23.22
CA ILE A 189 -10.05 -9.53 -24.52
C ILE A 189 -10.46 -10.95 -24.93
N VAL A 190 -10.37 -11.91 -24.01
CA VAL A 190 -10.79 -13.30 -24.26
C VAL A 190 -12.28 -13.37 -24.57
N GLN A 191 -13.12 -12.64 -23.84
CA GLN A 191 -14.55 -12.58 -24.11
C GLN A 191 -14.83 -11.98 -25.50
N ALA A 192 -14.15 -10.90 -25.88
CA ALA A 192 -14.34 -10.25 -27.17
C ALA A 192 -13.89 -11.10 -28.37
N VAL A 193 -12.81 -11.88 -28.22
CA VAL A 193 -12.23 -12.69 -29.31
C VAL A 193 -12.82 -14.09 -29.37
N LYS A 194 -13.04 -14.75 -28.23
CA LYS A 194 -13.46 -16.15 -28.12
C LYS A 194 -14.90 -16.34 -27.68
N GLY A 195 -15.61 -15.28 -27.27
CA GLY A 195 -16.99 -15.36 -26.77
C GLY A 195 -17.15 -16.00 -25.40
N VAL A 196 -16.06 -16.39 -24.72
CA VAL A 196 -16.10 -17.06 -23.41
C VAL A 196 -15.70 -16.12 -22.29
N LYS A 197 -16.47 -16.13 -21.20
CA LYS A 197 -16.14 -15.39 -19.99
C LYS A 197 -15.19 -16.22 -19.13
N ILE A 198 -14.03 -15.63 -18.80
CA ILE A 198 -13.07 -16.20 -17.86
C ILE A 198 -12.88 -15.25 -16.68
N SER A 199 -12.32 -15.74 -15.59
CA SER A 199 -11.85 -14.90 -14.49
C SER A 199 -10.36 -15.15 -14.27
N VAL A 200 -9.65 -14.07 -13.89
CA VAL A 200 -8.25 -14.14 -13.48
C VAL A 200 -8.22 -13.77 -12.01
N GLY A 201 -7.80 -14.70 -11.16
CA GLY A 201 -7.79 -14.53 -9.71
C GLY A 201 -6.40 -14.58 -9.08
N PRO A 202 -6.31 -14.76 -7.75
CA PRO A 202 -5.05 -14.73 -6.99
C PRO A 202 -3.89 -15.57 -7.56
N PRO A 203 -4.08 -16.78 -8.13
CA PRO A 203 -2.96 -17.57 -8.64
C PRO A 203 -2.11 -16.85 -9.69
N PHE A 204 -2.74 -16.10 -10.61
CA PHE A 204 -2.02 -15.33 -11.63
C PHE A 204 -1.29 -14.15 -11.00
N PHE A 205 -2.03 -13.32 -10.24
CA PHE A 205 -1.47 -12.09 -9.69
C PHE A 205 -0.38 -12.35 -8.67
N ASN A 206 -0.54 -13.34 -7.78
CA ASN A 206 0.50 -13.69 -6.82
C ASN A 206 1.76 -14.21 -7.53
N LYS A 207 1.62 -15.00 -8.61
CA LYS A 207 2.76 -15.50 -9.38
C LYS A 207 3.55 -14.39 -10.07
N VAL A 208 2.86 -13.38 -10.61
CA VAL A 208 3.49 -12.29 -11.37
C VAL A 208 3.96 -11.15 -10.46
N ASN A 209 3.12 -10.71 -9.52
CA ASN A 209 3.38 -9.52 -8.71
C ASN A 209 4.28 -9.80 -7.49
N SER A 210 4.23 -10.99 -6.87
CA SER A 210 5.05 -11.26 -5.67
C SER A 210 6.56 -11.09 -5.92
N PRO A 211 7.15 -11.62 -7.02
CA PRO A 211 8.56 -11.37 -7.34
C PRO A 211 8.87 -9.87 -7.52
N LEU A 212 7.98 -9.12 -8.17
CA LEU A 212 8.16 -7.68 -8.38
C LEU A 212 8.09 -6.90 -7.06
N PHE A 213 7.17 -7.26 -6.16
CA PHE A 213 7.12 -6.70 -4.81
C PHE A 213 8.38 -7.01 -4.02
N LEU A 214 8.91 -8.23 -4.10
CA LEU A 214 10.16 -8.58 -3.44
C LEU A 214 11.32 -7.71 -3.95
N LEU A 215 11.40 -7.49 -5.27
CA LEU A 215 12.39 -6.58 -5.85
C LEU A 215 12.25 -5.14 -5.33
N LEU A 216 11.02 -4.65 -5.10
CA LEU A 216 10.82 -3.34 -4.46
C LEU A 216 11.31 -3.31 -3.02
N VAL A 217 11.05 -4.36 -2.23
CA VAL A 217 11.53 -4.43 -0.82
C VAL A 217 13.05 -4.48 -0.79
N ILE A 218 13.68 -5.23 -1.71
CA ILE A 218 15.13 -5.23 -1.89
C ILE A 218 15.63 -3.82 -2.23
N LEU A 219 15.07 -3.15 -3.23
CA LEU A 219 15.49 -1.78 -3.57
C LEU A 219 15.29 -0.79 -2.41
N MET A 220 14.21 -0.93 -1.65
CA MET A 220 13.96 -0.15 -0.44
C MET A 220 15.04 -0.38 0.63
N ALA A 221 15.57 -1.60 0.74
CA ALA A 221 16.68 -1.95 1.62
C ALA A 221 18.01 -1.34 1.16
N LEU A 222 18.33 -1.43 -0.14
CA LEU A 222 19.65 -1.05 -0.64
C LEU A 222 19.77 0.46 -0.91
N CYS A 223 18.72 1.10 -1.45
CA CYS A 223 18.76 2.49 -1.94
C CYS A 223 19.25 3.53 -0.90
N PRO A 224 18.80 3.52 0.38
CA PRO A 224 19.27 4.49 1.37
C PRO A 224 20.79 4.48 1.55
N LEU A 225 21.40 3.30 1.44
CA LEU A 225 22.83 3.03 1.66
C LEU A 225 23.72 3.39 0.46
N LEU A 226 23.15 3.62 -0.72
CA LEU A 226 23.87 3.99 -1.93
C LEU A 226 24.19 5.50 -1.98
N ALA A 227 25.31 5.83 -2.61
CA ALA A 227 25.70 7.22 -2.87
C ALA A 227 25.08 7.73 -4.19
N TRP A 228 24.98 9.06 -4.31
CA TRP A 228 24.65 9.71 -5.59
C TRP A 228 25.81 9.57 -6.58
N ARG A 229 25.50 9.55 -7.88
CA ARG A 229 26.39 9.34 -9.03
C ARG A 229 27.08 7.98 -9.09
N ARG A 230 27.93 7.66 -8.10
CA ARG A 230 28.66 6.39 -8.02
C ARG A 230 28.87 6.00 -6.57
N SER A 231 28.60 4.73 -6.27
CA SER A 231 28.93 4.15 -4.97
C SER A 231 30.31 3.48 -5.04
N SER A 232 31.23 3.86 -4.16
CA SER A 232 32.53 3.19 -4.03
C SER A 232 32.38 1.85 -3.31
N LEU A 233 33.24 0.88 -3.62
CA LEU A 233 33.22 -0.44 -2.97
C LEU A 233 33.40 -0.35 -1.45
N GLU A 234 34.30 0.51 -0.98
CA GLU A 234 34.50 0.76 0.45
C GLU A 234 33.27 1.38 1.12
N GLY A 235 32.62 2.34 0.44
CA GLY A 235 31.39 2.95 0.92
C GLY A 235 30.25 1.95 1.04
N ILE A 236 30.11 1.05 0.05
CA ILE A 236 29.16 -0.06 0.08
C ILE A 236 29.48 -0.99 1.25
N LYS A 237 30.71 -1.50 1.38
CA LYS A 237 31.09 -2.38 2.50
C LYS A 237 30.74 -1.74 3.84
N ARG A 238 31.20 -0.51 4.09
CA ARG A 238 30.94 0.22 5.34
C ARG A 238 29.46 0.45 5.62
N ASN A 239 28.64 0.67 4.59
CA ASN A 239 27.21 0.94 4.78
C ASN A 239 26.38 -0.34 4.94
N PHE A 240 26.79 -1.45 4.33
CA PHE A 240 26.01 -2.69 4.27
C PHE A 240 26.39 -3.70 5.35
N ILE A 241 27.62 -3.67 5.90
CA ILE A 241 28.07 -4.66 6.91
C ILE A 241 27.09 -4.76 8.09
N PHE A 242 26.72 -3.63 8.69
CA PHE A 242 25.87 -3.65 9.88
C PHE A 242 24.47 -4.25 9.61
N PRO A 243 23.68 -3.76 8.62
CA PRO A 243 22.40 -4.39 8.29
C PRO A 243 22.54 -5.85 7.85
N SER A 244 23.54 -6.18 7.03
CA SER A 244 23.76 -7.55 6.56
C SER A 244 24.05 -8.53 7.68
N LEU A 245 24.89 -8.15 8.65
CA LEU A 245 25.20 -9.00 9.81
C LEU A 245 23.96 -9.26 10.66
N LEU A 246 23.15 -8.25 10.94
CA LEU A 246 21.92 -8.43 11.71
C LEU A 246 20.89 -9.29 10.97
N VAL A 247 20.79 -9.16 9.65
CA VAL A 247 19.95 -10.04 8.85
C VAL A 247 20.47 -11.48 8.88
N ALA A 248 21.79 -11.68 8.72
CA ALA A 248 22.41 -13.00 8.80
C ALA A 248 22.16 -13.69 10.14
N LEU A 249 22.15 -12.95 11.25
CA LEU A 249 21.79 -13.46 12.58
C LEU A 249 20.28 -13.73 12.73
N SER A 250 19.43 -12.96 12.05
CA SER A 250 17.97 -13.12 12.14
C SER A 250 17.44 -14.30 11.31
N VAL A 251 18.10 -14.67 10.22
CA VAL A 251 17.63 -15.76 9.32
C VAL A 251 17.51 -17.11 10.05
N PRO A 252 18.51 -17.57 10.84
CA PRO A 252 18.36 -18.78 11.66
C PRO A 252 17.16 -18.71 12.62
N VAL A 253 16.91 -17.56 13.24
CA VAL A 253 15.76 -17.36 14.12
C VAL A 253 14.46 -17.51 13.35
N LEU A 254 14.33 -16.91 12.15
CA LEU A 254 13.16 -17.06 11.30
C LEU A 254 12.92 -18.53 10.91
N LEU A 255 13.98 -19.26 10.58
CA LEU A 255 13.89 -20.70 10.25
C LEU A 255 13.40 -21.52 11.46
N ILE A 256 13.93 -21.25 12.66
CA ILE A 256 13.50 -21.90 13.91
C ILE A 256 12.03 -21.60 14.23
N LEU A 257 11.57 -20.38 13.94
CA LEU A 257 10.16 -19.98 14.07
C LEU A 257 9.23 -20.59 13.00
N GLY A 258 9.75 -21.46 12.12
CA GLY A 258 8.97 -22.16 11.11
C GLY A 258 8.73 -21.38 9.82
N VAL A 259 9.46 -20.27 9.59
CA VAL A 259 9.41 -19.55 8.31
C VAL A 259 10.13 -20.37 7.25
N GLN A 260 9.37 -21.20 6.53
CA GLN A 260 9.89 -22.06 5.47
C GLN A 260 9.49 -21.52 4.08
N GLY A 261 10.33 -21.78 3.08
CA GLY A 261 10.11 -21.36 1.69
C GLY A 261 10.87 -20.09 1.29
N PHE A 262 11.27 -20.03 0.02
CA PHE A 262 12.11 -18.96 -0.52
C PHE A 262 11.46 -17.58 -0.38
N MET A 263 10.22 -17.42 -0.83
CA MET A 263 9.53 -16.13 -0.84
C MET A 263 9.33 -15.52 0.56
N PRO A 264 8.65 -16.18 1.52
CA PRO A 264 8.41 -15.56 2.83
C PRO A 264 9.70 -15.28 3.59
N LEU A 265 10.72 -16.17 3.49
CA LEU A 265 12.02 -15.94 4.11
C LEU A 265 12.70 -14.69 3.57
N PHE A 266 12.73 -14.52 2.24
CA PHE A 266 13.33 -13.35 1.61
C PHE A 266 12.56 -12.07 1.92
N PHE A 267 11.22 -12.10 1.92
CA PHE A 267 10.43 -10.94 2.32
C PHE A 267 10.74 -10.50 3.75
N TYR A 268 10.77 -11.42 4.71
CA TYR A 268 11.10 -11.08 6.10
C TYR A 268 12.56 -10.64 6.26
N ALA A 269 13.52 -11.34 5.63
CA ALA A 269 14.94 -10.97 5.70
C ALA A 269 15.19 -9.56 5.16
N PHE A 270 14.63 -9.21 4.00
CA PHE A 270 14.79 -7.87 3.44
C PHE A 270 13.94 -6.81 4.16
N SER A 271 12.79 -7.17 4.74
CA SER A 271 12.05 -6.29 5.66
C SER A 271 12.89 -5.89 6.88
N LEU A 272 13.56 -6.86 7.51
CA LEU A 272 14.50 -6.61 8.60
C LEU A 272 15.70 -5.80 8.11
N PHE A 273 16.22 -6.07 6.91
CA PHE A 273 17.29 -5.27 6.32
C PHE A 273 16.91 -3.79 6.20
N VAL A 274 15.69 -3.48 5.73
CA VAL A 274 15.17 -2.12 5.65
C VAL A 274 15.17 -1.48 7.05
N ILE A 275 14.61 -2.17 8.05
CA ILE A 275 14.54 -1.66 9.43
C ILE A 275 15.95 -1.35 9.96
N PHE A 276 16.89 -2.29 9.85
CA PHE A 276 18.27 -2.08 10.33
C PHE A 276 19.01 -0.98 9.57
N SER A 277 18.77 -0.86 8.26
CA SER A 277 19.34 0.22 7.45
C SER A 277 18.82 1.59 7.90
N LEU A 278 17.52 1.70 8.20
CA LEU A 278 16.94 2.94 8.69
C LEU A 278 17.40 3.26 10.12
N ILE A 279 17.43 2.28 11.03
CA ILE A 279 17.97 2.45 12.39
C ILE A 279 19.40 3.00 12.33
N ARG A 280 20.24 2.45 11.45
CA ARG A 280 21.59 2.96 11.22
C ARG A 280 21.60 4.42 10.75
N GLU A 281 20.74 4.79 9.81
CA GLU A 281 20.64 6.18 9.31
C GLU A 281 20.19 7.16 10.40
N PHE A 282 19.26 6.76 11.27
CA PHE A 282 18.88 7.54 12.44
C PHE A 282 20.03 7.66 13.43
N PHE A 283 20.74 6.57 13.72
CA PHE A 283 21.86 6.55 14.65
C PHE A 283 23.01 7.46 14.18
N ILE A 284 23.44 7.33 12.93
CA ILE A 284 24.53 8.16 12.36
C ILE A 284 24.12 9.63 12.35
N GLY A 285 22.89 9.93 11.93
CA GLY A 285 22.38 11.30 11.89
C GLY A 285 22.34 11.96 13.28
N THR A 286 21.92 11.21 14.30
CA THR A 286 21.87 11.68 15.68
C THR A 286 23.27 11.84 16.27
N ARG A 287 24.14 10.85 16.10
CA ARG A 287 25.54 10.89 16.55
C ARG A 287 26.29 12.10 15.97
N ALA A 288 26.05 12.42 14.70
CA ALA A 288 26.65 13.61 14.08
C ALA A 288 26.21 14.92 14.77
N GLY A 289 24.98 14.98 15.29
CA GLY A 289 24.52 16.11 16.11
C GLY A 289 25.22 16.18 17.47
N VAL A 290 25.39 15.04 18.13
CA VAL A 290 26.10 14.97 19.42
C VAL A 290 27.57 15.39 19.26
N VAL A 291 28.28 14.81 18.29
CA VAL A 291 29.73 15.02 18.11
C VAL A 291 30.04 16.41 17.54
N HIS A 292 29.32 16.86 16.50
CA HIS A 292 29.68 18.09 15.80
C HIS A 292 28.94 19.33 16.28
N ARG A 293 27.84 19.18 17.04
CA ARG A 293 27.06 20.32 17.55
C ARG A 293 26.98 20.38 19.08
N GLY A 294 27.62 19.44 19.79
CA GLY A 294 27.60 19.40 21.26
C GLY A 294 26.22 19.17 21.88
N GLN A 295 25.25 18.69 21.09
CA GLN A 295 23.87 18.45 21.55
C GLN A 295 23.81 17.16 22.38
N ASN A 296 22.91 17.08 23.36
CA ASN A 296 22.60 15.77 23.95
C ASN A 296 21.87 14.87 22.94
N TRP A 297 21.78 13.56 23.21
CA TRP A 297 21.20 12.59 22.28
C TRP A 297 19.72 12.89 21.93
N GLY A 298 18.92 13.30 22.90
CA GLY A 298 17.50 13.61 22.69
C GLY A 298 17.30 14.84 21.80
N GLU A 299 18.03 15.91 22.09
CA GLU A 299 18.03 17.14 21.29
C GLU A 299 18.58 16.89 19.88
N ALA A 300 19.67 16.12 19.75
CA ALA A 300 20.25 15.78 18.46
C ALA A 300 19.25 14.99 17.60
N PHE A 301 18.53 14.03 18.19
CA PHE A 301 17.50 13.25 17.51
C PHE A 301 16.31 14.11 17.10
N LEU A 302 15.77 14.91 18.02
CA LEU A 302 14.65 15.80 17.73
C LEU A 302 15.02 16.84 16.66
N SER A 303 16.21 17.42 16.75
CA SER A 303 16.74 18.35 15.75
C SER A 303 16.88 17.68 14.39
N LEU A 304 17.36 16.43 14.33
CA LEU A 304 17.51 15.65 13.11
C LEU A 304 16.17 15.47 12.38
N VAL A 305 15.16 14.96 13.10
CA VAL A 305 13.86 14.62 12.51
C VAL A 305 13.03 15.85 12.16
N THR A 306 13.21 16.96 12.88
CA THR A 306 12.51 18.23 12.62
C THR A 306 13.18 19.09 11.55
N ARG A 307 14.52 19.10 11.42
CA ARG A 307 15.20 19.86 10.36
C ARG A 307 14.99 19.27 8.98
N ASN A 308 14.81 17.96 8.86
CA ASN A 308 14.69 17.27 7.58
C ASN A 308 13.42 16.39 7.52
N ARG A 309 12.28 16.98 7.87
CA ARG A 309 10.97 16.30 7.92
C ARG A 309 10.63 15.52 6.66
N ARG A 310 10.94 16.07 5.47
CA ARG A 310 10.70 15.37 4.19
C ARG A 310 11.45 14.04 4.11
N ARG A 311 12.72 13.99 4.54
CA ARG A 311 13.53 12.77 4.52
C ARG A 311 13.04 11.76 5.57
N TYR A 312 12.89 12.22 6.82
CA TYR A 312 12.55 11.33 7.93
C TYR A 312 11.08 10.90 7.95
N GLY A 313 10.16 11.74 7.47
CA GLY A 313 8.78 11.34 7.18
C GLY A 313 8.72 10.30 6.06
N GLY A 314 9.57 10.44 5.03
CA GLY A 314 9.79 9.39 4.05
C GLY A 314 10.25 8.08 4.68
N PHE A 315 11.24 8.10 5.58
CA PHE A 315 11.67 6.89 6.29
C PHE A 315 10.56 6.25 7.13
N LEU A 316 9.75 7.04 7.82
CA LEU A 316 8.58 6.53 8.55
C LEU A 316 7.58 5.85 7.60
N VAL A 317 7.32 6.43 6.43
CA VAL A 317 6.48 5.77 5.41
C VAL A 317 7.03 4.40 5.02
N HIS A 318 8.34 4.29 4.78
CA HIS A 318 8.94 3.01 4.40
C HIS A 318 8.87 1.98 5.54
N ILE A 319 9.04 2.39 6.81
CA ILE A 319 8.80 1.52 7.98
C ILE A 319 7.35 1.02 8.02
N GLY A 320 6.39 1.92 7.79
CA GLY A 320 4.98 1.54 7.72
C GLY A 320 4.68 0.53 6.61
N ILE A 321 5.25 0.73 5.42
CA ILE A 321 5.16 -0.25 4.32
C ILE A 321 5.79 -1.59 4.72
N VAL A 322 6.92 -1.61 5.42
CA VAL A 322 7.52 -2.86 5.92
C VAL A 322 6.59 -3.60 6.89
N PHE A 323 5.93 -2.90 7.81
CA PHE A 323 4.94 -3.52 8.69
C PHE A 323 3.77 -4.12 7.90
N MET A 324 3.29 -3.42 6.87
CA MET A 324 2.26 -3.97 5.98
C MET A 324 2.76 -5.22 5.24
N VAL A 325 3.99 -5.22 4.72
CA VAL A 325 4.60 -6.40 4.08
C VAL A 325 4.69 -7.57 5.05
N ILE A 326 5.11 -7.34 6.29
CA ILE A 326 5.18 -8.39 7.32
C ILE A 326 3.80 -9.01 7.55
N GLY A 327 2.76 -8.18 7.72
CA GLY A 327 1.40 -8.67 7.90
C GLY A 327 0.86 -9.42 6.68
N LEU A 328 1.08 -8.92 5.47
CA LEU A 328 0.63 -9.55 4.22
C LEU A 328 1.36 -10.86 3.91
N VAL A 329 2.64 -10.99 4.29
CA VAL A 329 3.39 -12.25 4.16
C VAL A 329 2.94 -13.27 5.19
N GLY A 330 2.68 -12.83 6.43
CA GLY A 330 2.06 -13.63 7.49
C GLY A 330 0.75 -14.25 7.02
N TYR A 331 -0.16 -13.38 6.59
CA TYR A 331 -1.45 -13.74 6.01
C TYR A 331 -1.31 -14.61 4.75
N GLY A 332 -0.47 -14.22 3.79
CA GLY A 332 -0.43 -14.85 2.48
C GLY A 332 0.24 -16.22 2.42
N TYR A 333 1.21 -16.50 3.31
CA TYR A 333 1.99 -17.75 3.29
C TYR A 333 1.69 -18.69 4.46
N PHE A 334 1.16 -18.17 5.57
CA PHE A 334 1.01 -18.96 6.80
C PHE A 334 -0.44 -19.04 7.30
N GLN A 335 -1.42 -18.56 6.51
CA GLN A 335 -2.84 -18.73 6.83
C GLN A 335 -3.20 -20.22 6.95
N PHE A 336 -3.92 -20.54 8.02
CA PHE A 336 -4.60 -21.82 8.17
C PHE A 336 -6.09 -21.62 7.88
N LYS A 337 -6.71 -22.50 7.08
CA LYS A 337 -8.13 -22.44 6.72
C LYS A 337 -8.69 -23.84 6.55
N GLU A 338 -9.72 -24.18 7.31
CA GLU A 338 -10.39 -25.49 7.24
C GLU A 338 -11.89 -25.37 7.54
N ASN A 339 -12.68 -26.29 6.97
CA ASN A 339 -14.12 -26.38 7.18
C ASN A 339 -14.45 -27.53 8.13
N TYR A 340 -15.29 -27.25 9.12
CA TYR A 340 -15.76 -28.26 10.07
C TYR A 340 -17.28 -28.32 10.05
N THR A 341 -17.83 -29.52 10.17
CA THR A 341 -19.26 -29.71 10.42
C THR A 341 -19.44 -30.12 11.88
N LEU A 342 -20.20 -29.32 12.64
CA LEU A 342 -20.30 -29.42 14.10
C LEU A 342 -21.76 -29.59 14.52
N LYS A 343 -22.00 -30.52 15.45
CA LYS A 343 -23.26 -30.68 16.17
C LYS A 343 -23.22 -29.91 17.49
N PRO A 344 -24.36 -29.43 18.01
CA PRO A 344 -24.39 -28.77 19.30
C PRO A 344 -23.73 -29.63 20.39
N GLY A 345 -22.75 -29.06 21.09
CA GLY A 345 -21.93 -29.73 22.11
C GLY A 345 -20.55 -30.18 21.62
N ASP A 346 -20.33 -30.29 20.31
CA ASP A 346 -19.05 -30.73 19.74
C ASP A 346 -17.89 -29.78 20.07
N GLU A 347 -16.72 -30.37 20.28
CA GLU A 347 -15.46 -29.67 20.50
C GLU A 347 -14.46 -30.02 19.41
N ILE A 348 -13.79 -29.01 18.87
CA ILE A 348 -12.70 -29.17 17.91
C ILE A 348 -11.45 -28.43 18.38
N ASN A 349 -10.29 -29.01 18.09
CA ASN A 349 -9.00 -28.40 18.35
C ASN A 349 -8.42 -27.89 17.03
N VAL A 350 -8.15 -26.59 16.95
CA VAL A 350 -7.58 -25.92 15.78
C VAL A 350 -6.33 -25.18 16.22
N LYS A 351 -5.16 -25.71 15.87
CA LYS A 351 -3.85 -25.23 16.35
C LYS A 351 -3.84 -25.11 17.89
N GLN A 352 -3.75 -23.88 18.40
CA GLN A 352 -3.70 -23.56 19.83
C GLN A 352 -5.07 -23.26 20.44
N TYR A 353 -6.13 -23.29 19.64
CA TYR A 353 -7.50 -23.01 20.07
C TYR A 353 -8.30 -24.28 20.18
N LYS A 354 -9.20 -24.31 21.16
CA LYS A 354 -10.30 -25.26 21.21
C LYS A 354 -11.60 -24.48 21.06
N LEU A 355 -12.44 -24.88 20.11
CA LEU A 355 -13.75 -24.27 19.88
C LEU A 355 -14.82 -25.28 20.25
N LYS A 356 -15.77 -24.86 21.07
CA LYS A 356 -16.95 -25.63 21.44
C LYS A 356 -18.19 -25.00 20.84
N TYR A 357 -18.88 -25.73 19.97
CA TYR A 357 -20.14 -25.27 19.41
C TYR A 357 -21.27 -25.47 20.42
N ILE A 358 -22.00 -24.40 20.74
CA ILE A 358 -23.03 -24.42 21.79
C ILE A 358 -24.41 -24.57 21.19
N THR A 359 -24.80 -23.65 20.30
CA THR A 359 -26.16 -23.62 19.75
C THR A 359 -26.27 -22.71 18.52
N LEU A 360 -27.31 -22.91 17.72
CA LEU A 360 -27.75 -22.04 16.65
C LEU A 360 -28.94 -21.20 17.14
N GLN A 361 -28.92 -19.91 16.89
CA GLN A 361 -29.99 -18.99 17.28
C GLN A 361 -30.48 -18.22 16.06
N THR A 362 -31.79 -18.01 16.00
CA THR A 362 -32.37 -16.99 15.11
C THR A 362 -32.54 -15.72 15.91
N VAL A 363 -32.04 -14.60 15.39
CA VAL A 363 -32.02 -13.30 16.05
C VAL A 363 -32.70 -12.30 15.12
N ASP A 364 -33.74 -11.64 15.62
CA ASP A 364 -34.36 -10.51 14.92
C ASP A 364 -33.61 -9.22 15.28
N GLY A 365 -33.00 -8.59 14.29
CA GLY A 365 -32.41 -7.26 14.37
C GLY A 365 -33.37 -6.19 13.83
N ASP A 366 -32.97 -4.93 13.94
CA ASP A 366 -33.84 -3.78 13.61
C ASP A 366 -34.35 -3.80 12.16
N ASN A 367 -33.50 -4.24 11.22
CA ASN A 367 -33.79 -4.27 9.79
C ASN A 367 -33.41 -5.58 9.10
N TYR A 368 -33.04 -6.62 9.85
CA TYR A 368 -32.66 -7.94 9.35
C TYR A 368 -33.06 -9.05 10.31
N THR A 369 -33.20 -10.27 9.80
CA THR A 369 -33.20 -11.48 10.63
C THR A 369 -31.86 -12.19 10.42
N ALA A 370 -31.24 -12.71 11.48
CA ALA A 370 -29.95 -13.37 11.43
C ALA A 370 -30.01 -14.78 11.98
N VAL A 371 -29.24 -15.67 11.36
CA VAL A 371 -28.91 -16.98 11.93
C VAL A 371 -27.50 -16.91 12.48
N ARG A 372 -27.35 -17.12 13.79
CA ARG A 372 -26.12 -16.94 14.55
C ARG A 372 -25.69 -18.24 15.21
N ALA A 373 -24.45 -18.65 14.99
CA ALA A 373 -23.85 -19.75 15.75
C ALA A 373 -23.13 -19.22 16.99
N VAL A 374 -23.24 -19.90 18.13
CA VAL A 374 -22.53 -19.54 19.36
C VAL A 374 -21.41 -20.53 19.61
N LEU A 375 -20.15 -20.04 19.59
CA LEU A 375 -18.95 -20.85 19.81
C LEU A 375 -18.17 -20.32 21.01
N LYS A 376 -17.91 -21.17 22.00
CA LYS A 376 -16.96 -20.83 23.08
C LYS A 376 -15.54 -21.15 22.63
N VAL A 377 -14.62 -20.22 22.84
CA VAL A 377 -13.22 -20.36 22.44
C VAL A 377 -12.34 -20.45 23.66
N TYR A 378 -11.47 -21.45 23.66
CA TYR A 378 -10.50 -21.71 24.72
C TYR A 378 -9.08 -21.67 24.15
N LYS A 379 -8.13 -21.18 24.95
CA LYS A 379 -6.69 -21.25 24.68
C LYS A 379 -5.96 -21.59 25.98
N SER A 380 -5.09 -22.59 25.95
CA SER A 380 -4.37 -23.08 27.15
C SER A 380 -5.30 -23.47 28.31
N GLY A 381 -6.49 -24.02 28.01
CA GLY A 381 -7.47 -24.47 29.00
C GLY A 381 -8.41 -23.40 29.55
N SER A 382 -8.11 -22.11 29.38
CA SER A 382 -8.98 -21.00 29.79
C SER A 382 -9.89 -20.55 28.65
N MET A 383 -11.15 -20.21 28.97
CA MET A 383 -12.07 -19.58 28.02
C MET A 383 -11.63 -18.14 27.78
N ILE A 384 -11.42 -17.78 26.51
CA ILE A 384 -10.89 -16.48 26.11
C ILE A 384 -11.90 -15.63 25.34
N ASP A 385 -12.95 -16.26 24.78
CA ASP A 385 -13.95 -15.57 23.96
C ASP A 385 -15.25 -16.38 23.78
N ILE A 386 -16.31 -15.69 23.39
CA ILE A 386 -17.54 -16.27 22.83
C ILE A 386 -17.74 -15.67 21.44
N MET A 387 -17.43 -16.45 20.41
CA MET A 387 -17.51 -16.02 19.02
C MET A 387 -18.89 -16.33 18.44
N THR A 388 -19.49 -15.33 17.78
CA THR A 388 -20.87 -15.37 17.30
C THR A 388 -21.00 -15.05 15.80
N PRO A 389 -20.43 -15.87 14.89
CA PRO A 389 -20.58 -15.65 13.46
C PRO A 389 -22.05 -15.81 13.05
N GLU A 390 -22.51 -14.97 12.12
CA GLU A 390 -23.90 -14.95 11.70
C GLU A 390 -24.08 -14.71 10.20
N LYS A 391 -25.23 -15.16 9.70
CA LYS A 391 -25.71 -14.87 8.35
C LYS A 391 -26.93 -13.97 8.47
N ARG A 392 -26.88 -12.77 7.89
CA ARG A 392 -27.97 -11.78 7.96
C ARG A 392 -28.82 -11.82 6.70
N PHE A 393 -30.13 -11.76 6.86
CA PHE A 393 -31.13 -11.76 5.80
C PHE A 393 -31.90 -10.44 5.82
N TYR A 394 -31.80 -9.69 4.73
CA TYR A 394 -32.50 -8.42 4.54
C TYR A 394 -33.65 -8.60 3.56
N LYS A 395 -34.76 -7.89 3.75
CA LYS A 395 -36.01 -8.08 2.98
C LYS A 395 -35.87 -7.89 1.45
N LYS A 396 -34.86 -7.17 0.97
CA LYS A 396 -34.66 -6.84 -0.47
C LYS A 396 -33.20 -6.90 -0.93
N SER A 397 -32.35 -7.60 -0.19
CA SER A 397 -30.93 -7.72 -0.51
C SER A 397 -30.47 -9.17 -0.38
N GLU A 398 -29.38 -9.50 -1.05
CA GLU A 398 -28.72 -10.79 -0.84
C GLU A 398 -28.28 -10.95 0.62
N PRO A 399 -28.26 -12.18 1.16
CA PRO A 399 -27.82 -12.41 2.53
C PRO A 399 -26.35 -12.03 2.72
N SER A 400 -26.05 -11.22 3.74
CA SER A 400 -24.67 -10.88 4.09
C SER A 400 -24.10 -11.85 5.14
N THR A 401 -22.78 -11.91 5.19
CA THR A 401 -22.04 -12.70 6.19
C THR A 401 -21.40 -11.76 7.18
N GLU A 402 -21.62 -12.01 8.46
CA GLU A 402 -20.96 -11.30 9.55
C GLU A 402 -20.08 -12.29 10.28
N VAL A 403 -18.78 -12.10 10.13
CA VAL A 403 -17.80 -13.04 10.66
C VAL A 403 -17.46 -12.71 12.11
N ALA A 404 -17.18 -13.75 12.89
CA ALA A 404 -16.60 -13.53 14.21
C ALA A 404 -15.08 -13.45 14.08
N ILE A 405 -14.50 -12.38 14.60
CA ILE A 405 -13.04 -12.16 14.58
C ILE A 405 -12.57 -11.86 15.99
N ARG A 406 -11.66 -12.71 16.49
CA ARG A 406 -10.84 -12.39 17.63
C ARG A 406 -9.49 -11.86 17.14
N ASN A 407 -9.33 -10.54 17.22
CA ASN A 407 -8.10 -9.88 16.81
C ASN A 407 -6.97 -10.17 17.81
N GLY A 408 -5.77 -10.40 17.29
CA GLY A 408 -4.58 -10.58 18.09
C GLY A 408 -3.38 -9.86 17.50
N PHE A 409 -2.32 -9.72 18.30
CA PHE A 409 -1.09 -9.08 17.82
C PHE A 409 -0.25 -10.01 16.94
N THR A 410 -0.30 -11.32 17.20
CA THR A 410 0.44 -12.34 16.46
C THR A 410 -0.41 -13.04 15.40
N GLU A 411 -1.70 -13.21 15.66
CA GLU A 411 -2.66 -13.82 14.74
C GLU A 411 -4.09 -13.45 15.12
N ASP A 412 -5.00 -13.50 14.15
CA ASP A 412 -6.43 -13.42 14.35
C ASP A 412 -7.06 -14.81 14.24
N LEU A 413 -7.98 -15.13 15.16
CA LEU A 413 -8.89 -16.27 14.99
C LEU A 413 -10.18 -15.77 14.35
N TYR A 414 -10.56 -16.39 13.25
CA TYR A 414 -11.63 -15.95 12.38
C TYR A 414 -12.58 -17.11 12.11
N VAL A 415 -13.88 -16.89 12.28
CA VAL A 415 -14.90 -17.94 12.08
C VAL A 415 -16.01 -17.43 11.18
N ILE A 416 -16.36 -18.25 10.19
CA ILE A 416 -17.44 -18.01 9.23
C ILE A 416 -18.51 -19.08 9.43
N LEU A 417 -19.77 -18.67 9.53
CA LEU A 417 -20.91 -19.58 9.39
C LEU A 417 -21.21 -19.80 7.90
N ALA A 418 -20.80 -20.94 7.36
CA ALA A 418 -20.94 -21.25 5.94
C ALA A 418 -22.30 -21.87 5.60
N GLY A 419 -22.90 -22.61 6.53
CA GLY A 419 -24.21 -23.24 6.36
C GLY A 419 -24.68 -23.91 7.64
N TRP A 420 -25.94 -24.36 7.66
CA TRP A 420 -26.55 -25.11 8.75
C TRP A 420 -27.68 -26.00 8.22
N ASP A 421 -28.09 -26.99 9.02
CA ASP A 421 -29.19 -27.90 8.70
C ASP A 421 -30.32 -27.85 9.74
N ASN A 422 -31.40 -28.59 9.48
CA ASN A 422 -32.58 -28.66 10.35
C ASN A 422 -32.30 -29.36 11.69
N SER A 423 -31.18 -30.07 11.84
CA SER A 423 -30.79 -30.70 13.10
C SER A 423 -30.07 -29.73 14.05
N GLY A 424 -29.80 -28.50 13.59
CA GLY A 424 -28.98 -27.53 14.30
C GLY A 424 -27.47 -27.77 14.13
N SER A 425 -27.06 -28.63 13.21
CA SER A 425 -25.65 -28.77 12.86
C SER A 425 -25.21 -27.59 11.99
N ILE A 426 -23.96 -27.15 12.14
CA ILE A 426 -23.39 -26.05 11.37
C ILE A 426 -22.19 -26.50 10.55
N THR A 427 -21.98 -25.88 9.40
CA THR A 427 -20.69 -25.87 8.71
C THR A 427 -19.99 -24.55 9.03
N ALA A 428 -18.88 -24.63 9.76
CA ALA A 428 -18.07 -23.48 10.13
C ALA A 428 -16.72 -23.52 9.42
N THR A 429 -16.34 -22.43 8.76
CA THR A 429 -14.97 -22.25 8.25
C THR A 429 -14.16 -21.53 9.32
N ILE A 430 -13.09 -22.17 9.80
CA ILE A 430 -12.18 -21.58 10.78
C ILE A 430 -10.90 -21.20 10.07
N VAL A 431 -10.51 -19.94 10.27
CA VAL A 431 -9.31 -19.36 9.67
C VAL A 431 -8.43 -18.78 10.78
N ILE A 432 -7.14 -19.03 10.71
CA ILE A 432 -6.13 -18.35 11.53
C ILE A 432 -5.28 -17.50 10.59
N ASN A 433 -5.27 -16.19 10.83
CA ASN A 433 -4.56 -15.21 10.01
C ASN A 433 -3.36 -14.63 10.76
N PRO A 434 -2.13 -15.08 10.49
CA PRO A 434 -0.94 -14.58 11.18
C PRO A 434 -0.63 -13.13 10.80
N LEU A 435 -0.27 -12.33 11.80
CA LEU A 435 0.30 -10.98 11.68
C LEU A 435 -0.56 -9.94 10.94
N LEU A 436 -1.82 -10.22 10.64
CA LEU A 436 -2.66 -9.32 9.84
C LEU A 436 -2.82 -7.93 10.46
N THR A 437 -2.84 -7.84 11.80
CA THR A 437 -2.85 -6.57 12.55
C THR A 437 -1.73 -5.60 12.14
N TRP A 438 -0.59 -6.11 11.68
CA TRP A 438 0.53 -5.28 11.23
C TRP A 438 0.25 -4.52 9.92
N VAL A 439 -0.74 -4.94 9.13
CA VAL A 439 -1.24 -4.15 7.99
C VAL A 439 -1.89 -2.86 8.49
N TRP A 440 -2.68 -2.94 9.55
CA TRP A 440 -3.37 -1.78 10.15
C TRP A 440 -2.37 -0.84 10.84
N VAL A 441 -1.46 -1.41 11.64
CA VAL A 441 -0.39 -0.66 12.31
C VAL A 441 0.50 0.02 11.27
N GLY A 442 0.92 -0.70 10.23
CA GLY A 442 1.74 -0.17 9.15
C GLY A 442 1.06 0.99 8.43
N THR A 443 -0.25 0.88 8.19
CA THR A 443 -1.04 1.97 7.59
C THR A 443 -1.03 3.22 8.46
N ALA A 444 -1.25 3.09 9.77
CA ALA A 444 -1.18 4.23 10.68
C ALA A 444 0.21 4.91 10.65
N VAL A 445 1.29 4.11 10.61
CA VAL A 445 2.67 4.61 10.51
C VAL A 445 2.91 5.32 9.15
N VAL A 446 2.38 4.79 8.05
CA VAL A 446 2.44 5.44 6.73
C VAL A 446 1.79 6.82 6.81
N ILE A 447 0.55 6.92 7.29
CA ILE A 447 -0.18 8.20 7.37
C ILE A 447 0.56 9.19 8.26
N PHE A 448 1.06 8.75 9.42
CA PHE A 448 1.88 9.59 10.29
C PHE A 448 3.14 10.11 9.58
N GLY A 449 3.84 9.25 8.83
CA GLY A 449 5.02 9.62 8.05
C GLY A 449 4.72 10.63 6.94
N ILE A 450 3.59 10.50 6.25
CA ILE A 450 3.11 11.46 5.23
C ILE A 450 2.84 12.82 5.89
N ILE A 451 2.04 12.82 6.96
CA ILE A 451 1.71 14.04 7.70
C ILE A 451 3.01 14.74 8.10
N TRP A 452 3.93 14.01 8.75
CA TRP A 452 5.22 14.56 9.15
C TRP A 452 6.02 15.15 7.99
N ALA A 453 6.03 14.49 6.83
CA ALA A 453 6.76 14.94 5.64
C ALA A 453 6.20 16.23 5.01
N VAL A 454 4.92 16.56 5.25
CA VAL A 454 4.22 17.71 4.65
C VAL A 454 4.16 18.92 5.58
N ILE A 455 4.25 18.75 6.92
CA ILE A 455 4.19 19.87 7.86
C ILE A 455 5.28 20.92 7.52
N PRO A 456 4.88 22.17 7.22
CA PRO A 456 5.83 23.24 6.87
C PRO A 456 6.88 23.42 7.96
N LYS A 457 8.14 23.66 7.57
CA LYS A 457 9.16 24.11 8.53
C LYS A 457 8.61 25.35 9.25
N ARG A 458 8.73 25.39 10.58
CA ARG A 458 8.60 26.66 11.29
C ARG A 458 9.65 27.60 10.69
N ARG A 459 9.19 28.66 10.04
CA ARG A 459 10.07 29.74 9.55
C ARG A 459 10.81 30.31 10.76
N GLY A 460 12.10 30.58 10.59
CA GLY A 460 12.86 31.25 11.64
C GLY A 460 12.27 32.64 11.90
N SER A 461 12.40 33.16 13.12
CA SER A 461 11.97 34.52 13.47
C SER A 461 12.52 35.59 12.53
N ALA A 462 13.76 35.43 12.04
CA ALA A 462 14.36 36.31 11.03
C ALA A 462 13.68 36.25 9.65
N GLU A 463 13.22 35.07 9.24
CA GLU A 463 12.54 34.86 7.96
C GLU A 463 11.08 35.37 8.02
N LEU A 464 10.45 35.29 9.19
CA LEU A 464 9.16 35.93 9.48
C LEU A 464 9.27 37.44 9.51
N ALA A 465 10.28 37.99 10.18
CA ALA A 465 10.55 39.44 10.21
C ALA A 465 10.83 39.99 8.81
N PHE A 466 11.58 39.26 7.97
CA PHE A 466 11.82 39.63 6.58
C PHE A 466 10.51 39.67 5.76
N LEU A 467 9.65 38.68 5.92
CA LEU A 467 8.34 38.63 5.25
C LEU A 467 7.39 39.75 5.73
N GLU A 468 7.39 40.06 7.03
CA GLU A 468 6.63 41.21 7.56
C GLU A 468 7.13 42.53 6.99
N GLN A 469 8.45 42.68 6.84
CA GLN A 469 9.05 43.84 6.20
C GLN A 469 8.70 43.93 4.70
N GLU A 470 8.70 42.80 3.98
CA GLU A 470 8.38 42.75 2.55
C GLU A 470 6.89 43.01 2.29
N ILE A 471 6.00 42.46 3.13
CA ILE A 471 4.56 42.70 3.08
C ILE A 471 4.24 44.16 3.42
N SER A 472 4.86 44.73 4.45
CA SER A 472 4.65 46.14 4.81
C SER A 472 5.13 47.10 3.71
N LEU A 473 6.21 46.78 3.00
CA LEU A 473 6.67 47.53 1.82
C LEU A 473 5.71 47.43 0.63
N LEU A 474 5.09 46.26 0.41
CA LEU A 474 4.10 46.06 -0.64
C LEU A 474 2.80 46.83 -0.37
N VAL A 475 2.33 46.83 0.89
CA VAL A 475 1.15 47.59 1.32
C VAL A 475 1.40 49.09 1.16
N ARG A 476 2.57 49.59 1.57
CA ARG A 476 2.95 51.01 1.40
C ARG A 476 3.14 51.47 -0.05
N ARG A 477 3.29 50.55 -1.00
CA ARG A 477 3.36 50.87 -2.44
C ARG A 477 2.00 50.86 -3.12
N THR A 478 0.98 50.33 -2.45
CA THR A 478 -0.39 50.19 -2.97
C THR A 478 -1.39 51.12 -2.29
N THR A 479 -0.98 51.77 -1.19
CA THR A 479 -1.61 52.96 -0.59
C THR A 479 -0.81 54.20 -0.97
#